data_AF-A0A3B4B1V6-F1
#
_entry.id   AF-A0A3B4B1V6-F1
#
_cell.length_a   1.000
_cell.length_b   1.000
_cell.length_c   1.000
_cell.angle_alpha   90.00
_cell.angle_beta   90.00
_cell.angle_gamma   90.00
#
_symmetry.space_group_name_H-M   'P 1'
#
loop_
_entity.id
_entity.type
_entity.pdbx_description
1 polymer ?
#
loop_
_entity_poly.entity_id
_entity_poly.type
_entity_poly.pdbx_seq_one_letter_code
_entity_poly.pdbx_strand_id
1 'polypeptide(L)'
;MEVPRLSRCSPESLAGLGALLLGLLCSGSAGFELVLLHTNDVHARVEETSVFSGKCSRSRGAECFGGVARRATLVRRVRGSGLPVLLLDAGDQFQGSVWFSFYKGAEAAHFMNALRYDAMALGNHEFDNGVPGLMEPFLRQLQCPVLSANIRTDPPLTTSFGTAYSPYKVLSVGGERVGIVGYTSRETPALSDPGIPDSALDLVQSWYRLSLVVIQSWTHFSPGSVPDLRCFLLLKSVDTNLACSCCFLP
;
A
#
# COMPACT_ATOMS: atom_id res chain seq x y z
N MET A 1 -25.21 -14.32 9.59
CA MET A 1 -24.65 -15.20 8.54
C MET A 1 -23.43 -15.86 9.14
N GLU A 2 -23.58 -17.13 9.48
CA GLU A 2 -22.58 -17.93 10.20
C GLU A 2 -21.43 -18.33 9.28
N VAL A 3 -20.21 -18.28 9.82
CA VAL A 3 -19.00 -18.73 9.15
C VAL A 3 -18.84 -20.24 9.42
N PRO A 4 -18.65 -21.11 8.41
CA PRO A 4 -18.53 -22.54 8.64
C PRO A 4 -17.24 -22.84 9.43
N ARG A 5 -17.35 -23.58 10.54
CA ARG A 5 -16.19 -24.20 11.18
C ARG A 5 -15.87 -25.49 10.45
N LEU A 6 -14.67 -25.59 9.88
CA LEU A 6 -14.15 -26.84 9.33
C LEU A 6 -14.02 -27.89 10.45
N SER A 7 -14.55 -29.07 10.16
CA SER A 7 -14.66 -30.25 11.00
C SER A 7 -13.31 -30.83 11.41
N ARG A 8 -13.20 -31.24 12.68
CA ARG A 8 -12.05 -31.97 13.24
C ARG A 8 -11.93 -33.36 12.60
N CYS A 9 -10.73 -33.75 12.16
CA CYS A 9 -10.41 -35.14 11.91
C CYS A 9 -10.40 -35.93 13.22
N SER A 10 -11.23 -36.96 13.33
CA SER A 10 -11.14 -37.99 14.37
C SER A 10 -10.20 -39.10 13.88
N PRO A 11 -9.21 -39.55 14.68
CA PRO A 11 -8.45 -40.75 14.36
C PRO A 11 -9.26 -41.98 14.78
N GLU A 12 -9.67 -42.80 13.82
CA GLU A 12 -10.15 -44.15 14.12
C GLU A 12 -8.98 -45.07 14.49
N SER A 13 -9.27 -45.92 15.47
CA SER A 13 -8.38 -46.85 16.15
C SER A 13 -7.87 -47.98 15.25
N LEU A 14 -6.56 -48.20 15.22
CA LEU A 14 -5.96 -49.50 14.90
C LEU A 14 -4.81 -49.78 15.86
N ALA A 15 -4.98 -50.87 16.61
CA ALA A 15 -4.01 -51.43 17.54
C ALA A 15 -2.84 -52.08 16.78
N GLY A 16 -1.61 -51.78 17.20
CA GLY A 16 -0.39 -52.44 16.75
C GLY A 16 0.78 -52.06 17.66
N LEU A 17 1.37 -53.08 18.31
CA LEU A 17 2.47 -52.94 19.25
C LEU A 17 3.74 -52.36 18.60
N GLY A 18 4.43 -51.48 19.34
CA GLY A 18 5.85 -51.22 19.19
C GLY A 18 6.22 -50.09 18.23
N ALA A 19 6.11 -48.84 18.69
CA ALA A 19 6.82 -47.72 18.05
C ALA A 19 7.30 -46.73 19.11
N LEU A 20 8.61 -46.53 19.08
CA LEU A 20 9.40 -45.52 19.77
C LEU A 20 8.64 -44.18 19.82
N LEU A 21 8.37 -43.68 21.03
CA LEU A 21 7.80 -42.34 21.30
C LEU A 21 8.83 -41.26 20.92
N LEU A 22 9.08 -41.10 19.63
CA LEU A 22 9.63 -39.87 19.09
C LEU A 22 8.46 -38.88 19.09
N GLY A 23 8.36 -38.08 20.16
CA GLY A 23 7.44 -36.96 20.22
C GLY A 23 7.77 -36.00 19.08
N LEU A 24 7.14 -36.20 17.93
CA LEU A 24 6.98 -35.17 16.92
C LEU A 24 6.17 -34.07 17.61
N LEU A 25 6.88 -33.09 18.15
CA LEU A 25 6.39 -31.73 18.22
C LEU A 25 6.09 -31.34 16.77
N CYS A 26 4.86 -31.62 16.33
CA CYS A 26 4.24 -30.86 15.27
C CYS A 26 4.19 -29.42 15.79
N SER A 27 5.28 -28.69 15.60
CA SER A 27 5.25 -27.25 15.51
C SER A 27 4.37 -26.95 14.31
N GLY A 28 3.05 -26.94 14.53
CA GLY A 28 2.14 -26.31 13.61
C GLY A 28 2.64 -24.88 13.51
N SER A 29 3.27 -24.53 12.38
CA SER A 29 3.49 -23.14 12.04
C SER A 29 2.11 -22.50 12.07
N ALA A 30 1.83 -21.75 13.13
CA ALA A 30 0.65 -20.92 13.17
C ALA A 30 0.78 -19.99 11.97
N GLY A 31 -0.09 -20.13 10.98
CA GLY A 31 -0.04 -19.33 9.78
C GLY A 31 -0.06 -17.85 10.17
N PHE A 32 0.85 -17.06 9.60
CA PHE A 32 0.85 -15.61 9.79
C PHE A 32 -0.25 -14.99 8.94
N GLU A 33 -1.35 -14.59 9.58
CA GLU A 33 -2.41 -13.85 8.90
C GLU A 33 -2.16 -12.34 9.04
N LEU A 34 -2.08 -11.65 7.90
CA LEU A 34 -1.89 -10.21 7.81
C LEU A 34 -3.04 -9.59 7.02
N VAL A 35 -3.68 -8.59 7.59
CA VAL A 35 -4.68 -7.79 6.88
C VAL A 35 -3.98 -6.61 6.22
N LEU A 36 -4.04 -6.56 4.89
CA LEU A 36 -3.58 -5.40 4.15
C LEU A 36 -4.76 -4.51 3.77
N LEU A 37 -4.74 -3.30 4.31
CA LEU A 37 -5.56 -2.20 3.81
C LEU A 37 -4.72 -1.39 2.84
N HIS A 38 -5.29 -1.01 1.71
CA HIS A 38 -4.61 -0.14 0.76
C HIS A 38 -5.54 0.93 0.19
N THR A 39 -4.94 2.04 -0.22
CA THR A 39 -5.55 3.02 -1.12
C THR A 39 -4.58 3.38 -2.23
N ASN A 40 -5.12 3.92 -3.32
CA ASN A 40 -4.40 4.43 -4.48
C ASN A 40 -5.30 5.47 -5.16
N ASP A 41 -4.72 6.41 -5.90
CA ASP A 41 -5.45 7.34 -6.78
C ASP A 41 -6.57 8.08 -6.05
N VAL A 42 -6.29 8.48 -4.81
CA VAL A 42 -7.25 9.21 -3.97
C VAL A 42 -7.54 10.59 -4.56
N HIS A 43 -6.59 11.17 -5.29
CA HIS A 43 -6.75 12.41 -6.06
C HIS A 43 -7.52 13.49 -5.30
N ALA A 44 -7.01 13.84 -4.12
CA ALA A 44 -7.55 14.87 -3.25
C ALA A 44 -9.07 14.75 -2.97
N ARG A 45 -9.64 13.53 -3.00
CA ARG A 45 -11.01 13.25 -2.55
C ARG A 45 -11.06 13.14 -1.02
N VAL A 46 -10.78 14.27 -0.37
CA VAL A 46 -10.80 14.43 1.10
C VAL A 46 -12.22 14.27 1.62
N GLU A 47 -13.16 15.00 1.02
CA GLU A 47 -14.59 14.86 1.28
C GLU A 47 -15.16 13.63 0.57
N GLU A 48 -16.34 13.22 0.99
CA GLU A 48 -17.09 12.21 0.27
C GLU A 48 -17.58 12.72 -1.09
N THR A 49 -17.73 11.80 -2.03
CA THR A 49 -18.03 12.08 -3.42
C THR A 49 -19.34 11.45 -3.83
N SER A 50 -19.85 11.84 -5.00
CA SER A 50 -20.83 11.01 -5.70
C SER A 50 -20.21 9.68 -6.16
N VAL A 51 -21.03 8.78 -6.68
CA VAL A 51 -20.58 7.49 -7.27
C VAL A 51 -19.59 7.68 -8.43
N PHE A 52 -19.63 8.84 -9.10
CA PHE A 52 -18.71 9.19 -10.19
C PHE A 52 -17.51 10.03 -9.72
N SER A 53 -17.19 9.97 -8.41
CA SER A 53 -16.07 10.69 -7.80
C SER A 53 -16.10 12.21 -7.96
N GLY A 54 -17.29 12.77 -8.23
CA GLY A 54 -17.55 14.22 -8.27
C GLY A 54 -18.10 14.74 -6.94
N LYS A 55 -18.51 16.01 -6.90
CA LYS A 55 -19.08 16.63 -5.69
C LYS A 55 -20.33 15.86 -5.22
N CYS A 56 -20.37 15.44 -3.95
CA CYS A 56 -21.60 14.89 -3.40
C CYS A 56 -22.64 15.99 -3.13
N SER A 57 -23.92 15.68 -3.39
CA SER A 57 -25.05 16.57 -3.08
C SER A 57 -26.15 15.80 -2.38
N ARG A 58 -26.04 15.67 -1.05
CA ARG A 58 -27.09 15.05 -0.22
C ARG A 58 -28.44 15.73 -0.33
N SER A 59 -28.45 17.05 -0.53
CA SER A 59 -29.68 17.82 -0.70
C SER A 59 -30.47 17.44 -1.95
N ARG A 60 -29.86 16.73 -2.91
CA ARG A 60 -30.51 16.17 -4.10
C ARG A 60 -30.85 14.68 -3.96
N GLY A 61 -30.80 14.14 -2.73
CA GLY A 61 -31.08 12.74 -2.46
C GLY A 61 -29.98 11.77 -2.95
N ALA A 62 -28.80 12.29 -3.33
CA ALA A 62 -27.71 11.45 -3.82
C ALA A 62 -26.99 10.75 -2.66
N GLU A 63 -26.67 9.47 -2.87
CA GLU A 63 -25.78 8.71 -2.00
C GLU A 63 -24.33 9.19 -2.17
N CYS A 64 -23.60 9.26 -1.06
CA CYS A 64 -22.19 9.68 -1.05
C CYS A 64 -21.27 8.53 -0.65
N PHE A 65 -20.10 8.48 -1.29
CA PHE A 65 -19.11 7.41 -1.14
C PHE A 65 -17.74 7.99 -0.76
N GLY A 66 -16.84 7.13 -0.29
CA GLY A 66 -15.45 7.52 -0.03
C GLY A 66 -15.28 8.61 1.03
N GLY A 67 -14.31 9.49 0.84
CA GLY A 67 -13.95 10.52 1.80
C GLY A 67 -13.16 10.00 3.00
N VAL A 68 -12.24 10.83 3.50
CA VAL A 68 -11.26 10.40 4.50
C VAL A 68 -11.88 10.06 5.86
N ALA A 69 -12.99 10.69 6.23
CA ALA A 69 -13.71 10.40 7.47
C ALA A 69 -14.35 8.99 7.48
N ARG A 70 -14.94 8.57 6.36
CA ARG A 70 -15.51 7.22 6.21
C ARG A 70 -14.39 6.18 6.18
N ARG A 71 -13.32 6.46 5.44
CA ARG A 71 -12.09 5.63 5.42
C ARG A 71 -11.52 5.46 6.82
N ALA A 72 -11.41 6.54 7.61
CA ALA A 72 -10.92 6.49 8.99
C ALA A 72 -11.77 5.58 9.90
N THR A 73 -13.09 5.53 9.67
CA THR A 73 -13.99 4.65 10.42
C THR A 73 -13.73 3.18 10.10
N LEU A 74 -13.60 2.85 8.82
CA LEU A 74 -13.28 1.48 8.38
C LEU A 74 -11.89 1.03 8.86
N VAL A 75 -10.88 1.88 8.70
CA VAL A 75 -9.50 1.61 9.17
C VAL A 75 -9.49 1.33 10.67
N ARG A 76 -10.18 2.14 11.49
CA ARG A 76 -10.28 1.91 12.94
C ARG A 76 -10.98 0.59 13.26
N ARG A 77 -12.06 0.27 12.57
CA ARG A 77 -12.79 -0.99 12.75
C ARG A 77 -11.91 -2.20 12.45
N VAL A 78 -11.20 -2.18 11.31
CA VAL A 78 -10.33 -3.28 10.90
C VAL A 78 -9.13 -3.44 11.83
N ARG A 79 -8.52 -2.33 12.28
CA ARG A 79 -7.46 -2.36 13.31
C ARG A 79 -7.93 -2.89 14.65
N GLY A 80 -9.22 -2.84 14.95
CA GLY A 80 -9.83 -3.43 16.14
C GLY A 80 -10.18 -4.92 16.03
N SER A 81 -9.89 -5.59 14.90
CA SER A 81 -10.26 -7.00 14.69
C SER A 81 -9.41 -8.00 15.47
N GLY A 82 -8.25 -7.57 15.99
CA GLY A 82 -7.28 -8.43 16.67
C GLY A 82 -6.24 -9.07 15.76
N LEU A 83 -6.32 -8.83 14.44
CA LEU A 83 -5.30 -9.28 13.48
C LEU A 83 -4.20 -8.21 13.29
N PRO A 84 -2.98 -8.60 12.91
CA PRO A 84 -1.97 -7.68 12.39
C PRO A 84 -2.50 -6.95 11.15
N VAL A 85 -2.38 -5.62 11.10
CA VAL A 85 -2.88 -4.77 10.01
C VAL A 85 -1.79 -3.84 9.51
N LEU A 86 -1.64 -3.74 8.19
CA LEU A 86 -0.90 -2.66 7.52
C LEU A 86 -1.86 -1.81 6.68
N LEU A 87 -1.72 -0.50 6.73
CA LEU A 87 -2.42 0.46 5.87
C LEU A 87 -1.40 1.13 4.94
N LEU A 88 -1.45 0.81 3.65
CA LEU A 88 -0.51 1.32 2.66
C LEU A 88 -1.20 2.25 1.67
N ASP A 89 -0.45 3.19 1.10
CA ASP A 89 -0.90 3.97 -0.03
C ASP A 89 -0.02 3.73 -1.26
N ALA A 90 -0.63 3.55 -2.42
CA ALA A 90 0.10 3.29 -3.64
C ALA A 90 0.47 4.55 -4.42
N GLY A 91 0.14 5.76 -3.94
CA GLY A 91 0.44 7.01 -4.62
C GLY A 91 -0.80 7.70 -5.20
N ASP A 92 -0.57 8.86 -5.79
CA ASP A 92 -1.59 9.74 -6.39
C ASP A 92 -2.63 10.21 -5.35
N GLN A 93 -2.14 10.65 -4.19
CA GLN A 93 -2.93 11.47 -3.27
C GLN A 93 -3.14 12.88 -3.83
N PHE A 94 -2.13 13.36 -4.57
CA PHE A 94 -2.11 14.69 -5.15
C PHE A 94 -3.07 14.82 -6.33
N GLN A 95 -3.33 16.08 -6.68
CA GLN A 95 -4.15 16.51 -7.80
C GLN A 95 -5.63 16.08 -7.72
N GLY A 96 -6.51 16.80 -8.43
CA GLY A 96 -7.85 16.33 -8.75
C GLY A 96 -8.99 17.10 -8.12
N SER A 97 -8.78 17.87 -7.04
CA SER A 97 -9.83 18.70 -6.43
C SER A 97 -9.28 20.02 -5.88
N VAL A 98 -10.18 20.93 -5.51
CA VAL A 98 -9.84 22.23 -4.90
C VAL A 98 -9.03 22.11 -3.61
N TRP A 99 -9.11 20.95 -2.92
CA TRP A 99 -8.31 20.67 -1.74
C TRP A 99 -6.82 20.73 -2.06
N PHE A 100 -6.37 20.01 -3.09
CA PHE A 100 -4.97 20.08 -3.52
C PHE A 100 -4.62 21.46 -4.09
N SER A 101 -5.52 22.07 -4.86
CA SER A 101 -5.27 23.41 -5.43
C SER A 101 -4.97 24.45 -4.35
N PHE A 102 -5.60 24.35 -3.18
CA PHE A 102 -5.44 25.29 -2.07
C PHE A 102 -4.37 24.88 -1.06
N TYR A 103 -4.39 23.62 -0.58
CA TYR A 103 -3.52 23.13 0.50
C TYR A 103 -2.20 22.52 0.02
N LYS A 104 -2.05 22.28 -1.30
CA LYS A 104 -0.79 21.89 -1.95
C LYS A 104 -0.15 20.62 -1.38
N GLY A 105 -0.95 19.67 -0.89
CA GLY A 105 -0.47 18.43 -0.29
C GLY A 105 -0.44 18.43 1.24
N ALA A 106 -0.59 19.58 1.91
CA ALA A 106 -0.67 19.63 3.38
C ALA A 106 -1.89 18.84 3.90
N GLU A 107 -2.99 18.85 3.14
CA GLU A 107 -4.18 18.07 3.45
C GLU A 107 -3.91 16.57 3.38
N ALA A 108 -3.15 16.11 2.38
CA ALA A 108 -2.80 14.72 2.22
C ALA A 108 -1.93 14.26 3.40
N ALA A 109 -0.86 15.02 3.71
CA ALA A 109 0.00 14.72 4.86
C ALA A 109 -0.81 14.68 6.18
N HIS A 110 -1.64 15.70 6.42
CA HIS A 110 -2.46 15.79 7.62
C HIS A 110 -3.35 14.54 7.81
N PHE A 111 -4.10 14.16 6.78
CA PHE A 111 -5.03 13.05 6.90
C PHE A 111 -4.34 11.69 6.85
N MET A 112 -3.26 11.52 6.08
CA MET A 112 -2.49 10.27 6.11
C MET A 112 -1.87 10.03 7.49
N ASN A 113 -1.36 11.08 8.13
CA ASN A 113 -0.88 11.00 9.52
C ASN A 113 -2.03 10.67 10.49
N ALA A 114 -3.19 11.32 10.35
CA ALA A 114 -4.36 11.04 11.20
C ALA A 114 -4.87 9.60 11.06
N LEU A 115 -4.82 9.03 9.85
CA LEU A 115 -5.15 7.62 9.59
C LEU A 115 -3.99 6.67 9.93
N ARG A 116 -2.80 7.19 10.26
CA ARG A 116 -1.57 6.45 10.55
C ARG A 116 -1.23 5.47 9.44
N TYR A 117 -1.04 5.95 8.21
CA TYR A 117 -0.50 5.10 7.15
C TYR A 117 0.85 4.51 7.56
N ASP A 118 1.12 3.28 7.14
CA ASP A 118 2.32 2.53 7.51
C ASP A 118 3.45 2.71 6.46
N ALA A 119 3.08 2.92 5.19
CA ALA A 119 3.98 3.41 4.14
C ALA A 119 3.17 3.97 2.94
N MET A 120 3.83 4.76 2.11
CA MET A 120 3.28 5.27 0.85
C MET A 120 4.30 5.06 -0.29
N ALA A 121 3.86 4.67 -1.47
CA ALA A 121 4.65 4.79 -2.69
C ALA A 121 4.43 6.15 -3.35
N LEU A 122 5.47 6.73 -3.97
CA LEU A 122 5.31 7.90 -4.82
C LEU A 122 4.60 7.52 -6.13
N GLY A 123 3.53 8.22 -6.45
CA GLY A 123 2.92 8.24 -7.76
C GLY A 123 3.40 9.42 -8.61
N ASN A 124 2.85 9.54 -9.81
CA ASN A 124 3.26 10.59 -10.74
C ASN A 124 2.70 11.96 -10.31
N HIS A 125 1.47 12.01 -9.80
CA HIS A 125 0.85 13.30 -9.46
C HIS A 125 1.46 13.96 -8.22
N GLU A 126 2.24 13.21 -7.43
CA GLU A 126 3.07 13.78 -6.37
C GLU A 126 4.07 14.82 -6.89
N PHE A 127 4.42 14.78 -8.18
CA PHE A 127 5.36 15.70 -8.82
C PHE A 127 4.69 16.89 -9.53
N ASP A 128 3.37 17.08 -9.42
CA ASP A 128 2.64 18.10 -10.21
C ASP A 128 3.05 19.54 -9.89
N ASN A 129 3.53 19.79 -8.68
CA ASN A 129 4.07 21.09 -8.25
C ASN A 129 5.61 21.08 -8.21
N GLY A 130 6.24 20.16 -8.95
CA GLY A 130 7.67 19.91 -8.90
C GLY A 130 8.16 19.30 -7.60
N VAL A 131 9.44 18.90 -7.58
CA VAL A 131 10.12 18.43 -6.36
C VAL A 131 9.99 19.42 -5.19
N PRO A 132 10.10 20.76 -5.38
CA PRO A 132 9.89 21.69 -4.27
C PRO A 132 8.48 21.60 -3.64
N GLY A 133 7.43 21.44 -4.45
CA GLY A 133 6.05 21.29 -3.97
C GLY A 133 5.76 19.91 -3.37
N LEU A 134 6.50 18.88 -3.78
CA LEU A 134 6.49 17.57 -3.14
C LEU A 134 7.17 17.62 -1.76
N MET A 135 8.33 18.26 -1.67
CA MET A 135 9.08 18.40 -0.42
C MET A 135 8.30 19.20 0.62
N GLU A 136 7.71 20.32 0.21
CA GLU A 136 7.00 21.25 1.09
C GLU A 136 5.63 21.62 0.52
N PRO A 137 4.54 21.41 1.27
CA PRO A 137 4.47 21.01 2.68
C PRO A 137 4.51 19.49 2.93
N PHE A 138 4.35 18.65 1.89
CA PHE A 138 3.93 17.26 2.07
C PHE A 138 4.97 16.37 2.76
N LEU A 139 6.14 16.14 2.14
CA LEU A 139 7.14 15.23 2.70
C LEU A 139 7.70 15.72 4.04
N ARG A 140 7.72 17.04 4.28
CA ARG A 140 8.11 17.61 5.58
C ARG A 140 7.13 17.29 6.71
N GLN A 141 5.85 17.13 6.39
CA GLN A 141 4.80 16.90 7.38
C GLN A 141 4.43 15.41 7.51
N LEU A 142 4.61 14.62 6.46
CA LEU A 142 4.24 13.21 6.44
C LEU A 142 5.10 12.38 7.40
N GLN A 143 4.47 11.51 8.18
CA GLN A 143 5.12 10.71 9.22
C GLN A 143 5.43 9.28 8.78
N CYS A 144 4.72 8.77 7.78
CA CYS A 144 4.98 7.44 7.24
C CYS A 144 6.15 7.46 6.23
N PRO A 145 6.91 6.38 6.11
CA PRO A 145 7.96 6.27 5.11
C PRO A 145 7.38 6.36 3.69
N VAL A 146 8.07 7.12 2.85
CA VAL A 146 7.76 7.26 1.42
C VAL A 146 8.73 6.41 0.61
N LEU A 147 8.19 5.67 -0.35
CA LEU A 147 8.89 4.60 -1.03
C LEU A 147 8.91 4.78 -2.55
N SER A 148 10.10 4.62 -3.12
CA SER A 148 10.28 4.41 -4.55
C SER A 148 11.66 3.82 -4.80
N ALA A 149 11.69 2.61 -5.35
CA ALA A 149 12.91 1.87 -5.63
C ALA A 149 13.54 2.24 -6.96
N ASN A 150 12.76 2.81 -7.87
CA ASN A 150 13.20 3.09 -9.23
C ASN A 150 13.50 4.56 -9.50
N ILE A 151 13.17 5.52 -8.62
CA ILE A 151 13.61 6.91 -8.79
C ILE A 151 15.10 7.05 -8.44
N ARG A 152 15.87 7.54 -9.40
CA ARG A 152 17.25 8.00 -9.22
C ARG A 152 17.29 9.53 -9.29
N THR A 153 18.17 10.13 -8.52
CA THR A 153 18.36 11.59 -8.49
C THR A 153 19.81 11.92 -8.73
N ASP A 154 20.09 12.88 -9.61
CA ASP A 154 21.43 13.43 -9.82
C ASP A 154 21.62 14.71 -8.97
N PRO A 155 22.87 15.11 -8.66
CA PRO A 155 23.13 16.36 -7.96
C PRO A 155 22.55 17.56 -8.72
N PRO A 156 21.94 18.55 -8.03
CA PRO A 156 21.91 18.70 -6.57
C PRO A 156 20.76 17.96 -5.86
N LEU A 157 19.82 17.35 -6.61
CA LEU A 157 18.64 16.69 -6.03
C LEU A 157 18.97 15.47 -5.17
N THR A 158 20.10 14.80 -5.44
CA THR A 158 20.55 13.66 -4.60
C THR A 158 20.67 14.02 -3.13
N THR A 159 21.18 15.21 -2.81
CA THR A 159 21.43 15.62 -1.42
C THR A 159 20.18 16.17 -0.74
N SER A 160 19.23 16.73 -1.51
CA SER A 160 17.97 17.25 -0.98
C SER A 160 16.86 16.20 -1.03
N PHE A 161 16.35 15.90 -2.23
CA PHE A 161 15.21 15.03 -2.45
C PHE A 161 15.54 13.53 -2.34
N GLY A 162 16.73 13.11 -2.76
CA GLY A 162 17.15 11.70 -2.73
C GLY A 162 17.19 11.07 -1.33
N THR A 163 17.13 11.90 -0.27
CA THR A 163 17.05 11.44 1.13
C THR A 163 15.63 11.43 1.70
N ALA A 164 14.64 11.95 0.96
CA ALA A 164 13.27 12.10 1.41
C ALA A 164 12.39 10.86 1.16
N TYR A 165 12.88 9.88 0.41
CA TYR A 165 12.24 8.58 0.18
C TYR A 165 13.27 7.45 0.30
N SER A 166 12.79 6.21 0.29
CA SER A 166 13.64 5.02 0.32
C SER A 166 13.16 3.97 -0.66
N PRO A 167 14.01 3.08 -1.17
CA PRO A 167 13.56 2.01 -2.07
C PRO A 167 12.55 1.06 -1.39
N TYR A 168 12.76 0.79 -0.11
CA TYR A 168 11.94 -0.13 0.67
C TYR A 168 11.94 0.23 2.16
N LYS A 169 11.03 -0.38 2.93
CA LYS A 169 10.99 -0.37 4.39
C LYS A 169 10.67 -1.75 4.92
N VAL A 170 11.33 -2.19 5.99
CA VAL A 170 10.93 -3.40 6.73
C VAL A 170 10.21 -2.99 8.00
N LEU A 171 9.00 -3.49 8.20
CA LEU A 171 8.16 -3.26 9.37
C LEU A 171 8.01 -4.55 10.18
N SER A 172 7.91 -4.43 11.50
CA SER A 172 7.57 -5.57 12.37
C SER A 172 6.08 -5.53 12.70
N VAL A 173 5.34 -6.58 12.33
CA VAL A 173 3.88 -6.64 12.45
C VAL A 173 3.48 -8.03 12.91
N GLY A 174 2.79 -8.14 14.05
CA GLY A 174 2.37 -9.44 14.58
C GLY A 174 3.53 -10.38 14.94
N GLY A 175 4.72 -9.86 15.24
CA GLY A 175 5.92 -10.65 15.51
C GLY A 175 6.73 -11.03 14.26
N GLU A 176 6.19 -10.79 13.06
CA GLU A 176 6.85 -11.06 11.78
C GLU A 176 7.50 -9.80 11.19
N ARG A 177 8.44 -9.99 10.25
CA ARG A 177 9.05 -8.89 9.46
C ARG A 177 8.45 -8.86 8.06
N VAL A 178 7.86 -7.72 7.69
CA VAL A 178 7.26 -7.48 6.38
C VAL A 178 8.09 -6.42 5.65
N GLY A 179 8.65 -6.77 4.49
CA GLY A 179 9.34 -5.82 3.61
C GLY A 179 8.37 -5.17 2.64
N ILE A 180 8.42 -3.86 2.48
CA ILE A 180 7.56 -3.08 1.58
C ILE A 180 8.46 -2.38 0.58
N VAL A 181 8.24 -2.57 -0.72
CA VAL A 181 9.01 -1.94 -1.80
C VAL A 181 8.06 -1.06 -2.61
N GLY A 182 8.46 0.20 -2.85
CA GLY A 182 7.69 1.14 -3.66
C GLY A 182 8.20 1.23 -5.09
N TYR A 183 7.32 1.50 -6.04
CA TYR A 183 7.67 1.82 -7.42
C TYR A 183 6.80 2.97 -7.96
N THR A 184 7.40 3.81 -8.78
CA THR A 184 6.76 4.97 -9.43
C THR A 184 6.72 4.75 -10.95
N SER A 185 5.66 5.18 -11.63
CA SER A 185 5.51 5.00 -13.08
C SER A 185 6.68 5.61 -13.86
N ARG A 186 7.21 4.88 -14.85
CA ARG A 186 8.24 5.39 -15.77
C ARG A 186 7.75 6.57 -16.64
N GLU A 187 6.44 6.72 -16.77
CA GLU A 187 5.81 7.78 -17.55
C GLU A 187 5.71 9.12 -16.78
N THR A 188 6.15 9.16 -15.50
CA THR A 188 6.08 10.36 -14.66
C THR A 188 6.64 11.63 -15.32
N PRO A 189 7.77 11.62 -16.05
CA PRO A 189 8.27 12.81 -16.73
C PRO A 189 7.37 13.31 -17.87
N ALA A 190 6.53 12.44 -18.44
CA ALA A 190 5.55 12.80 -19.46
C ALA A 190 4.20 13.24 -18.84
N LEU A 191 3.90 12.78 -17.62
CA LEU A 191 2.61 12.99 -16.94
C LEU A 191 2.64 14.10 -15.89
N SER A 192 3.82 14.53 -15.45
CA SER A 192 4.01 15.48 -14.35
C SER A 192 5.35 16.24 -14.51
N ASP A 193 5.78 16.98 -13.49
CA ASP A 193 7.01 17.80 -13.51
C ASP A 193 8.06 17.32 -12.49
N PRO A 194 8.60 16.09 -12.62
CA PRO A 194 9.49 15.56 -11.60
C PRO A 194 10.90 16.19 -11.63
N GLY A 195 11.24 16.98 -12.67
CA GLY A 195 12.56 17.58 -12.82
C GLY A 195 13.72 16.56 -12.89
N ILE A 196 13.41 15.29 -13.17
CA ILE A 196 14.35 14.19 -13.35
C ILE A 196 14.19 13.60 -14.77
N PRO A 197 15.28 13.15 -15.41
CA PRO A 197 15.23 12.58 -16.76
C PRO A 197 14.56 11.18 -16.77
N ASP A 198 13.99 10.77 -17.90
CA ASP A 198 13.34 9.45 -18.09
C ASP A 198 14.24 8.26 -17.70
N SER A 199 15.54 8.38 -17.94
CA SER A 199 16.55 7.38 -17.58
C SER A 199 16.73 7.19 -16.06
N ALA A 200 16.15 8.08 -15.26
CA ALA A 200 16.19 8.01 -13.81
C ALA A 200 15.23 6.96 -13.24
N LEU A 201 14.31 6.41 -14.02
CA LEU A 201 13.25 5.49 -13.56
C LEU A 201 13.52 4.02 -13.98
N ASP A 202 14.56 3.39 -13.41
CA ASP A 202 14.95 2.02 -13.74
C ASP A 202 14.62 0.97 -12.65
N LEU A 203 14.19 -0.23 -13.07
CA LEU A 203 13.82 -1.32 -12.17
C LEU A 203 15.07 -1.88 -11.45
N VAL A 204 15.06 -1.82 -10.11
CA VAL A 204 16.04 -2.54 -9.27
C VAL A 204 15.67 -4.02 -9.21
N GLN A 205 16.56 -4.90 -9.69
CA GLN A 205 16.32 -6.34 -9.86
C GLN A 205 16.75 -7.26 -8.68
N SER A 206 16.96 -6.74 -7.47
CA SER A 206 17.55 -7.57 -6.39
C SER A 206 16.76 -7.57 -5.07
N TRP A 207 15.81 -8.49 -4.89
CA TRP A 207 15.19 -8.79 -3.59
C TRP A 207 14.87 -10.28 -3.47
N TYR A 208 15.63 -11.05 -2.68
CA TYR A 208 15.53 -12.52 -2.64
C TYR A 208 15.15 -13.15 -1.29
N ARG A 209 14.87 -12.39 -0.21
CA ARG A 209 14.72 -13.00 1.14
C ARG A 209 13.73 -12.34 2.12
N LEU A 210 12.69 -11.67 1.65
CA LEU A 210 11.67 -11.04 2.52
C LEU A 210 10.26 -11.40 2.06
N SER A 211 9.31 -11.51 3.00
CA SER A 211 7.88 -11.41 2.70
C SER A 211 7.64 -10.00 2.18
N LEU A 212 7.56 -9.87 0.85
CA LEU A 212 7.60 -8.61 0.12
C LEU A 212 6.18 -8.13 -0.20
N VAL A 213 5.87 -6.89 0.11
CA VAL A 213 4.70 -6.15 -0.36
C VAL A 213 5.20 -5.14 -1.39
N VAL A 214 4.75 -5.26 -2.64
CA VAL A 214 5.02 -4.28 -3.69
C VAL A 214 3.82 -3.35 -3.79
N ILE A 215 4.07 -2.04 -3.69
CA ILE A 215 3.06 -1.00 -3.89
C ILE A 215 3.48 -0.09 -5.06
N GLN A 216 2.53 0.17 -5.97
CA GLN A 216 2.77 0.93 -7.20
C GLN A 216 1.55 1.81 -7.52
N SER A 217 1.80 3.08 -7.88
CA SER A 217 0.77 4.01 -8.37
C SER A 217 0.36 3.65 -9.79
N TRP A 218 -0.94 3.71 -10.07
CA TRP A 218 -1.50 3.36 -11.36
C TRP A 218 -2.21 4.55 -12.00
N THR A 219 -1.52 5.26 -12.88
CA THR A 219 -2.22 6.06 -13.90
C THR A 219 -1.70 5.74 -15.30
N HIS A 220 -2.66 5.51 -16.21
CA HIS A 220 -2.50 5.31 -17.65
C HIS A 220 -1.28 4.49 -18.09
N PHE A 221 -1.40 3.16 -18.07
CA PHE A 221 -0.47 2.31 -18.79
C PHE A 221 -1.02 1.99 -20.18
N SER A 222 -0.29 2.34 -21.24
CA SER A 222 -0.60 1.84 -22.58
C SER A 222 -0.55 0.30 -22.57
N PRO A 223 -1.54 -0.40 -23.14
CA PRO A 223 -1.55 -1.87 -23.13
C PRO A 223 -0.39 -2.40 -23.99
N GLY A 224 0.79 -2.61 -23.37
CA GLY A 224 1.97 -3.16 -24.06
C GLY A 224 3.34 -2.93 -23.39
N SER A 225 3.49 -2.03 -22.43
CA SER A 225 4.83 -1.60 -21.94
C SER A 225 5.38 -2.33 -20.68
N VAL A 226 4.73 -3.38 -20.15
CA VAL A 226 5.34 -4.31 -19.18
C VAL A 226 4.83 -5.73 -19.47
N PRO A 227 5.68 -6.78 -19.39
CA PRO A 227 5.18 -8.14 -19.32
C PRO A 227 4.37 -8.29 -18.02
N ASP A 228 3.06 -8.40 -18.17
CA ASP A 228 2.17 -9.14 -17.26
C ASP A 228 2.22 -8.75 -15.76
N LEU A 229 2.11 -7.46 -15.44
CA LEU A 229 1.89 -6.99 -14.07
C LEU A 229 0.45 -6.46 -13.92
N ARG A 230 -0.53 -7.37 -13.90
CA ARG A 230 -1.84 -7.09 -13.27
C ARG A 230 -1.59 -6.85 -11.78
N CYS A 231 -2.38 -6.02 -11.09
CA CYS A 231 -2.28 -5.74 -9.64
C CYS A 231 -1.92 -6.99 -8.83
N PHE A 232 -0.61 -7.19 -8.60
CA PHE A 232 -0.11 -8.19 -7.68
C PHE A 232 0.50 -7.39 -6.54
N LEU A 233 -0.24 -7.36 -5.44
CA LEU A 233 0.42 -7.43 -4.15
C LEU A 233 1.18 -8.77 -4.13
N LEU A 234 2.42 -8.77 -4.62
CA LEU A 234 3.20 -9.99 -4.80
C LEU A 234 3.83 -10.38 -3.47
N LEU A 235 3.02 -10.91 -2.55
CA LEU A 235 3.47 -11.53 -1.29
C LEU A 235 4.20 -12.83 -1.62
N LYS A 236 5.50 -12.74 -1.91
CA LYS A 236 6.36 -13.92 -2.01
C LYS A 236 6.78 -14.36 -0.60
N SER A 237 5.99 -15.21 0.05
CA SER A 237 6.47 -16.03 1.18
C SER A 237 7.28 -17.18 0.60
N VAL A 238 8.57 -17.28 0.93
CA VAL A 238 9.43 -18.37 0.45
C VAL A 238 9.24 -19.65 1.29
N ASP A 239 8.57 -19.59 2.45
CA ASP A 239 8.56 -20.71 3.41
C ASP A 239 7.17 -21.17 3.90
N THR A 240 6.06 -20.57 3.46
CA THR A 240 4.72 -21.02 3.87
C THR A 240 3.67 -20.88 2.77
N ASN A 241 2.81 -21.90 2.65
CA ASN A 241 1.60 -21.94 1.80
C ASN A 241 0.58 -20.86 2.24
N LEU A 242 0.90 -19.59 2.03
CA LEU A 242 0.01 -18.46 2.27
C LEU A 242 -0.95 -18.30 1.09
N ALA A 243 -2.19 -18.77 1.25
CA ALA A 243 -3.28 -18.43 0.35
C ALA A 243 -3.74 -16.99 0.65
N CYS A 244 -3.53 -16.06 -0.30
CA CYS A 244 -4.13 -14.73 -0.23
C CYS A 244 -5.55 -14.77 -0.82
N SER A 245 -6.54 -14.34 -0.04
CA SER A 245 -7.87 -13.99 -0.57
C SER A 245 -8.00 -12.48 -0.56
N CYS A 246 -7.95 -11.85 -1.73
CA CYS A 246 -8.24 -10.43 -1.88
C CYS A 246 -9.75 -10.21 -1.75
N CYS A 247 -10.20 -9.75 -0.58
CA CYS A 247 -11.59 -9.33 -0.39
C CYS A 247 -11.71 -7.85 -0.76
N PHE A 248 -12.38 -7.55 -1.87
CA PHE A 248 -12.85 -6.19 -2.15
C PHE A 248 -14.01 -5.88 -1.20
N LEU A 249 -13.82 -4.91 -0.30
CA LEU A 249 -14.91 -4.40 0.51
C LEU A 249 -15.75 -3.44 -0.35
N PRO A 250 -17.09 -3.59 -0.40
CA PRO A 250 -17.97 -2.73 -1.19
C PRO A 250 -18.01 -1.29 -0.66
#